data_AF-A0ABD7R1I9-F1
#
_entry.id   AF-A0ABD7R1I9-F1
#
_cell.length_a   1.000
_cell.length_b   1.000
_cell.length_c   1.000
_cell.angle_alpha   90.00
_cell.angle_beta   90.00
_cell.angle_gamma   90.00
#
_symmetry.space_group_name_H-M   'P 1'
#
loop_
_entity.id
_entity.type
_entity.pdbx_description
1 polymer ?
#
loop_
_entity_poly.entity_id
_entity_poly.type
_entity_poly.pdbx_seq_one_letter_code
_entity_poly.pdbx_strand_id
1 'polypeptide(L)'
;MTLEFRVQHDVATDASPAPTRSERTGLRGFLDRLAERRAAARVRRVEARLQELGELEHLLSDARGVVERGWIQHAWFAYLDEHGRMRKATSAAAMDVQGRPLVAACLVGAVVSAAGGPHAVHSPRVQHSLDLVWHALAVDEGAPVLWCPAPDVRMGRVRDLTSWNDAPARTSAEVAGLLLTAERVAVQESARLQDVVVARSRA
;
A
#
# COMPACT_ATOMS: atom_id res chain seq x y z
N MET A 1 -27.68 59.80 -56.67
CA MET A 1 -27.73 58.88 -55.52
C MET A 1 -26.97 57.61 -55.89
N THR A 2 -25.72 57.48 -55.47
CA THR A 2 -24.97 56.21 -55.44
C THR A 2 -23.79 56.42 -54.50
N LEU A 3 -23.85 55.73 -53.36
CA LEU A 3 -22.98 55.87 -52.20
C LEU A 3 -21.63 55.21 -52.44
N GLU A 4 -20.55 55.91 -52.09
CA GLU A 4 -19.21 55.34 -51.99
C GLU A 4 -19.14 54.36 -50.81
N PHE A 5 -18.79 53.11 -51.10
CA PHE A 5 -18.62 52.07 -50.10
C PHE A 5 -17.15 51.99 -49.68
N ARG A 6 -16.80 52.71 -48.61
CA ARG A 6 -15.48 52.65 -47.97
C ARG A 6 -15.54 51.55 -46.91
N VAL A 7 -15.00 50.36 -47.21
CA VAL A 7 -14.88 49.27 -46.22
C VAL A 7 -13.72 49.58 -45.28
N GLN A 8 -14.05 50.03 -44.07
CA GLN A 8 -13.11 50.07 -42.95
C GLN A 8 -12.78 48.64 -42.53
N HIS A 9 -11.47 48.36 -42.40
CA HIS A 9 -10.96 47.12 -41.83
C HIS A 9 -11.10 47.18 -40.30
N ASP A 10 -12.11 46.52 -39.74
CA ASP A 10 -12.17 46.22 -38.31
C ASP A 10 -11.29 45.01 -38.01
N VAL A 11 -9.99 45.26 -37.83
CA VAL A 11 -9.10 44.30 -37.17
C VAL A 11 -9.31 44.45 -35.67
N ALA A 12 -10.22 43.66 -35.11
CA ALA A 12 -10.35 43.48 -33.67
C ALA A 12 -9.07 42.80 -33.14
N THR A 13 -8.07 43.62 -32.86
CA THR A 13 -6.88 43.25 -32.11
C THR A 13 -7.25 43.22 -30.64
N ASP A 14 -7.77 42.10 -30.18
CA ASP A 14 -7.76 41.78 -28.75
C ASP A 14 -7.04 40.44 -28.53
N ALA A 15 -5.79 40.42 -28.99
CA ALA A 15 -4.78 39.54 -28.45
C ALA A 15 -4.04 40.33 -27.36
N SER A 16 -4.74 40.68 -26.28
CA SER A 16 -4.08 41.12 -25.05
C SER A 16 -3.11 40.01 -24.63
N PRO A 17 -1.78 40.25 -24.61
CA PRO A 17 -0.85 39.22 -24.19
C PRO A 17 -1.20 38.84 -22.75
N ALA A 18 -1.44 37.55 -22.52
CA ALA A 18 -1.53 36.99 -21.19
C ALA A 18 -0.37 37.56 -20.37
N PRO A 19 -0.57 38.04 -19.13
CA PRO A 19 0.48 38.67 -18.35
C PRO A 19 1.64 37.68 -18.28
N THR A 20 2.72 38.00 -18.99
CA THR A 20 3.97 37.28 -18.94
C THR A 20 4.36 37.28 -17.47
N ARG A 21 4.28 36.12 -16.81
CA ARG A 21 4.76 35.92 -15.45
C ARG A 21 6.14 36.56 -15.41
N SER A 22 6.24 37.73 -14.78
CA SER A 22 7.52 38.39 -14.59
C SER A 22 8.40 37.36 -13.92
N GLU A 23 9.42 36.87 -14.64
CA GLU A 23 10.44 36.00 -14.08
C GLU A 23 11.09 36.82 -12.97
N ARG A 24 10.61 36.63 -11.73
CA ARG A 24 11.16 37.27 -10.56
C ARG A 24 12.62 36.82 -10.46
N THR A 25 13.54 37.60 -10.96
CA THR A 25 14.97 37.25 -11.04
C THR A 25 15.63 37.41 -9.67
N GLY A 26 16.66 36.59 -9.41
CA GLY A 26 17.42 36.57 -8.16
C GLY A 26 16.91 35.59 -7.10
N LEU A 27 17.25 35.85 -5.83
CA LEU A 27 16.99 34.95 -4.69
C LEU A 27 15.51 34.60 -4.52
N ARG A 28 14.59 35.54 -4.78
CA ARG A 28 13.14 35.30 -4.68
C ARG A 28 12.65 34.27 -5.72
N GLY A 29 13.08 34.36 -6.98
CA GLY A 29 12.74 33.34 -7.99
C GLY A 29 13.39 31.98 -7.77
N PHE A 30 14.53 31.92 -7.05
CA PHE A 30 15.09 30.65 -6.61
C PHE A 30 14.27 30.02 -5.48
N LEU A 31 13.86 30.82 -4.49
CA LEU A 31 13.01 30.38 -3.39
C LEU A 31 11.63 29.92 -3.88
N ASP A 32 11.02 30.65 -4.82
CA ASP A 32 9.74 30.29 -5.44
C ASP A 32 9.86 28.94 -6.16
N ARG A 33 10.91 28.73 -6.97
CA ARG A 33 11.17 27.43 -7.62
C ARG A 33 11.44 26.29 -6.63
N LEU A 34 12.11 26.57 -5.52
CA LEU A 34 12.34 25.58 -4.47
C LEU A 34 11.04 25.21 -3.76
N ALA A 35 10.17 26.19 -3.50
CA ALA A 35 8.85 25.98 -2.93
C ALA A 35 7.96 25.14 -3.87
N GLU A 36 7.93 25.47 -5.16
CA GLU A 36 7.21 24.69 -6.19
C GLU A 36 7.72 23.25 -6.27
N ARG A 37 9.05 23.05 -6.27
CA ARG A 37 9.65 21.70 -6.27
C ARG A 37 9.27 20.91 -5.02
N ARG A 38 9.26 21.55 -3.85
CA ARG A 38 8.85 20.92 -2.58
C ARG A 38 7.37 20.56 -2.58
N ALA A 39 6.51 21.45 -3.09
CA ALA A 39 5.08 21.19 -3.23
C ALA A 39 4.83 20.00 -4.17
N ALA A 40 5.47 19.97 -5.34
CA ALA A 40 5.37 18.86 -6.28
C ALA A 40 5.91 17.54 -5.70
N ALA A 41 7.04 17.58 -4.98
CA ALA A 41 7.57 16.41 -4.30
C ALA A 41 6.63 15.89 -3.20
N ARG A 42 5.93 16.79 -2.50
CA ARG A 42 4.93 16.42 -1.49
C ARG A 42 3.71 15.74 -2.13
N VAL A 43 3.19 16.27 -3.23
CA VAL A 43 2.08 15.65 -3.99
C VAL A 43 2.46 14.24 -4.42
N ARG A 44 3.63 14.07 -5.06
CA ARG A 44 4.11 12.74 -5.48
C ARG A 44 4.25 11.74 -4.34
N ARG A 45 4.68 12.18 -3.14
CA ARG A 45 4.76 11.30 -1.97
C ARG A 45 3.39 10.84 -1.48
N VAL A 46 2.40 11.74 -1.51
CA VAL A 46 1.02 11.40 -1.14
C VAL A 46 0.45 10.41 -2.15
N GLU A 47 0.60 10.67 -3.45
CA GLU A 47 0.14 9.78 -4.52
C GLU A 47 0.81 8.41 -4.41
N ALA A 48 2.13 8.36 -4.24
CA ALA A 48 2.86 7.11 -4.05
C ALA A 48 2.38 6.36 -2.81
N ARG A 49 2.04 7.07 -1.72
CA ARG A 49 1.53 6.44 -0.50
C ARG A 49 0.12 5.89 -0.67
N LEU A 50 -0.75 6.60 -1.39
CA LEU A 50 -2.11 6.11 -1.72
C LEU A 50 -2.03 4.87 -2.63
N GLN A 51 -1.15 4.89 -3.63
CA GLN A 51 -0.91 3.73 -4.48
C GLN A 51 -0.42 2.53 -3.66
N GLU A 52 0.57 2.75 -2.79
CA GLU A 52 1.08 1.71 -1.90
C GLU A 52 -0.04 1.11 -1.04
N LEU A 53 -0.90 1.93 -0.41
CA LEU A 53 -2.01 1.42 0.40
C LEU A 53 -2.99 0.56 -0.41
N GLY A 54 -3.29 0.92 -1.65
CA GLY A 54 -4.09 0.07 -2.56
C GLY A 54 -3.38 -1.24 -2.94
N GLU A 55 -2.06 -1.21 -3.13
CA GLU A 55 -1.26 -2.43 -3.37
C GLU A 55 -1.20 -3.36 -2.15
N LEU A 56 -1.24 -2.79 -0.94
CA LEU A 56 -1.32 -3.54 0.32
C LEU A 56 -2.71 -4.15 0.53
N GLU A 57 -3.78 -3.39 0.24
CA GLU A 57 -5.17 -3.89 0.27
C GLU A 57 -5.32 -5.11 -0.65
N HIS A 58 -4.91 -5.00 -1.92
CA HIS A 58 -4.95 -6.12 -2.86
C HIS A 58 -4.13 -7.32 -2.37
N LEU A 59 -2.94 -7.10 -1.82
CA LEU A 59 -2.12 -8.19 -1.31
C LEU A 59 -2.79 -8.93 -0.15
N LEU A 60 -3.47 -8.20 0.75
CA LEU A 60 -4.19 -8.80 1.87
C LEU A 60 -5.40 -9.61 1.40
N SER A 61 -6.09 -9.13 0.36
CA SER A 61 -7.18 -9.87 -0.30
C SER A 61 -6.66 -11.16 -0.96
N ASP A 62 -5.53 -11.10 -1.66
CA ASP A 62 -4.86 -12.28 -2.24
C ASP A 62 -4.43 -13.28 -1.16
N ALA A 63 -3.87 -12.78 -0.05
CA ALA A 63 -3.50 -13.59 1.10
C ALA A 63 -4.71 -14.27 1.75
N ARG A 64 -5.85 -13.58 1.83
CA ARG A 64 -7.11 -14.16 2.30
C ARG A 64 -7.55 -15.31 1.39
N GLY A 65 -7.45 -15.13 0.07
CA GLY A 65 -7.67 -16.21 -0.89
C GLY A 65 -6.74 -17.42 -0.70
N VAL A 66 -5.48 -17.21 -0.28
CA VAL A 66 -4.56 -18.31 0.07
C VAL A 66 -5.07 -19.08 1.30
N VAL A 67 -5.47 -18.38 2.36
CA VAL A 67 -6.01 -18.98 3.59
C VAL A 67 -7.30 -19.76 3.31
N GLU A 68 -8.20 -19.19 2.50
CA GLU A 68 -9.47 -19.82 2.12
C GLU A 68 -9.27 -21.12 1.32
N ARG A 69 -8.23 -21.21 0.49
CA ARG A 69 -7.87 -22.44 -0.24
C ARG A 69 -7.22 -23.49 0.66
N GLY A 70 -6.44 -23.06 1.65
CA GLY A 70 -5.74 -23.96 2.54
C GLY A 70 -5.07 -23.21 3.68
N TRP A 71 -5.53 -23.48 4.90
CA TRP A 71 -4.97 -22.92 6.13
C TRP A 71 -4.32 -24.01 6.98
N ILE A 72 -3.22 -23.67 7.64
CA ILE A 72 -2.50 -24.55 8.56
C ILE A 72 -2.00 -23.82 9.81
N GLN A 73 -1.72 -24.63 10.83
CA GLN A 73 -1.06 -24.22 12.07
C GLN A 73 0.33 -24.87 12.19
N HIS A 74 1.18 -24.26 13.02
CA HIS A 74 2.50 -24.79 13.44
C HIS A 74 3.52 -24.95 12.29
N ALA A 75 3.23 -24.38 11.12
CA ALA A 75 4.11 -24.31 9.97
C ALA A 75 3.72 -23.10 9.12
N TRP A 76 4.67 -22.56 8.36
CA TRP A 76 4.42 -21.44 7.46
C TRP A 76 3.74 -21.89 6.17
N PHE A 77 4.20 -23.02 5.61
CA PHE A 77 3.72 -23.55 4.36
C PHE A 77 3.53 -25.06 4.43
N ALA A 78 2.51 -25.56 3.74
CA ALA A 78 2.41 -26.94 3.29
C ALA A 78 2.48 -26.94 1.76
N TYR A 79 3.33 -27.79 1.20
CA TYR A 79 3.63 -27.82 -0.23
C TYR A 79 3.82 -29.25 -0.72
N LEU A 80 3.77 -29.46 -2.03
CA LEU A 80 4.11 -30.74 -2.65
C LEU A 80 5.61 -30.79 -2.99
N ASP A 81 6.31 -31.82 -2.51
CA ASP A 81 7.68 -32.11 -2.92
C ASP A 81 7.76 -32.62 -4.38
N GLU A 82 8.97 -32.86 -4.87
CA GLU A 82 9.22 -33.36 -6.24
C GLU A 82 8.56 -34.72 -6.52
N HIS A 83 8.20 -35.47 -5.47
CA HIS A 83 7.54 -36.77 -5.54
C HIS A 83 6.01 -36.64 -5.33
N GLY A 84 5.47 -35.42 -5.31
CA GLY A 84 4.05 -35.15 -5.08
C GLY A 84 3.59 -35.38 -3.64
N ARG A 85 4.52 -35.54 -2.68
CA ARG A 85 4.16 -35.75 -1.27
C ARG A 85 4.04 -34.43 -0.55
N MET A 86 3.04 -34.33 0.32
CA MET A 86 2.85 -33.15 1.15
C MET A 86 3.96 -33.05 2.21
N ARG A 87 4.61 -31.89 2.24
CA ARG A 87 5.62 -31.52 3.24
C ARG A 87 5.22 -30.21 3.90
N LYS A 88 5.66 -30.00 5.13
CA LYS A 88 5.51 -28.74 5.86
C LYS A 88 6.87 -28.05 5.99
N ALA A 89 6.88 -26.73 5.90
CA ALA A 89 8.05 -25.89 6.16
C ALA A 89 7.71 -24.85 7.24
N THR A 90 8.61 -24.70 8.20
CA THR A 90 8.60 -23.58 9.16
C THR A 90 9.26 -22.36 8.51
N SER A 91 9.28 -21.22 9.22
CA SER A 91 9.98 -20.01 8.77
C SER A 91 11.44 -20.27 8.41
N ALA A 92 12.15 -21.12 9.17
CA ALA A 92 13.56 -21.42 8.95
C ALA A 92 13.83 -22.19 7.64
N ALA A 93 12.84 -22.96 7.17
CA ALA A 93 12.90 -23.74 5.94
C ALA A 93 12.02 -23.15 4.83
N ALA A 94 11.61 -21.88 4.96
CA ALA A 94 10.70 -21.25 4.02
C ALA A 94 11.24 -21.27 2.59
N MET A 95 12.55 -21.08 2.40
CA MET A 95 13.17 -21.06 1.08
C MET A 95 13.06 -22.39 0.33
N ASP A 96 12.91 -23.53 1.03
CA ASP A 96 12.76 -24.86 0.43
C ASP A 96 11.42 -25.04 -0.31
N VAL A 97 10.49 -24.09 -0.12
CA VAL A 97 9.15 -24.06 -0.73
C VAL A 97 9.17 -23.30 -2.07
N GLN A 98 10.23 -22.55 -2.38
CA GLN A 98 10.26 -21.66 -3.54
C GLN A 98 10.00 -22.44 -4.84
N GLY A 99 9.02 -21.97 -5.62
CA GLY A 99 8.64 -22.59 -6.89
C GLY A 99 7.88 -23.92 -6.76
N ARG A 100 7.60 -24.39 -5.55
CA ARG A 100 6.84 -25.63 -5.32
C ARG A 100 5.34 -25.34 -5.20
N PRO A 101 4.46 -26.28 -5.62
CA PRO A 101 3.02 -26.10 -5.48
C PRO A 101 2.60 -25.94 -4.01
N LEU A 102 2.02 -24.80 -3.69
CA LEU A 102 1.49 -24.52 -2.35
C LEU A 102 0.15 -25.24 -2.16
N VAL A 103 0.02 -25.95 -1.05
CA VAL A 103 -1.23 -26.61 -0.62
C VAL A 103 -1.96 -25.76 0.40
N ALA A 104 -1.24 -25.23 1.39
CA ALA A 104 -1.81 -24.42 2.46
C ALA A 104 -0.74 -23.52 3.10
N ALA A 105 -1.16 -22.44 3.75
CA ALA A 105 -0.27 -21.56 4.50
C ALA A 105 -0.90 -21.09 5.82
N CYS A 106 -0.06 -20.73 6.79
CA CYS A 106 -0.54 -19.99 7.97
C CYS A 106 -0.79 -18.52 7.60
N LEU A 107 -1.32 -17.73 8.53
CA LEU A 107 -1.53 -16.28 8.34
C LEU A 107 -0.32 -15.55 7.73
N VAL A 108 0.86 -15.68 8.35
CA VAL A 108 2.08 -15.00 7.90
C VAL A 108 2.55 -15.58 6.56
N GLY A 109 2.51 -16.91 6.42
CA GLY A 109 2.86 -17.59 5.17
C GLY A 109 1.96 -17.19 4.01
N ALA A 110 0.67 -16.94 4.25
CA ALA A 110 -0.28 -16.52 3.23
C ALA A 110 0.05 -15.14 2.67
N VAL A 111 0.40 -14.18 3.54
CA VAL A 111 0.89 -12.85 3.14
C VAL A 111 2.18 -12.96 2.31
N VAL A 112 3.13 -13.79 2.75
CA VAL A 112 4.39 -14.03 2.03
C VAL A 112 4.15 -14.71 0.68
N SER A 113 3.25 -15.69 0.62
CA SER A 113 2.90 -16.38 -0.62
C SER A 113 2.21 -15.45 -1.62
N ALA A 114 1.27 -14.63 -1.17
CA ALA A 114 0.58 -13.63 -2.01
C ALA A 114 1.57 -12.61 -2.59
N ALA A 115 2.66 -12.32 -1.88
CA ALA A 115 3.73 -11.46 -2.35
C ALA A 115 4.70 -12.10 -3.37
N GLY A 116 4.48 -13.35 -3.78
CA GLY A 116 5.35 -14.10 -4.69
C GLY A 116 6.24 -15.15 -4.01
N GLY A 117 6.10 -15.35 -2.71
CA GLY A 117 6.73 -16.44 -1.97
C GLY A 117 7.88 -16.02 -1.05
N PRO A 118 8.59 -17.01 -0.46
CA PRO A 118 9.57 -16.83 0.60
C PRO A 118 10.63 -15.75 0.37
N HIS A 119 11.11 -15.57 -0.87
CA HIS A 119 12.12 -14.55 -1.19
C HIS A 119 11.64 -13.11 -0.93
N ALA A 120 10.33 -12.86 -0.94
CA ALA A 120 9.73 -11.55 -0.73
C ALA A 120 9.53 -11.21 0.76
N VAL A 121 9.83 -12.13 1.70
CA VAL A 121 9.51 -11.98 3.12
C VAL A 121 10.02 -10.68 3.75
N HIS A 122 11.20 -10.22 3.33
CA HIS A 122 11.82 -8.98 3.84
C HIS A 122 11.51 -7.74 2.99
N SER A 123 10.69 -7.87 1.95
CA SER A 123 10.30 -6.73 1.12
C SER A 123 9.48 -5.71 1.92
N PRO A 124 9.60 -4.40 1.63
CA PRO A 124 8.78 -3.39 2.28
C PRO A 124 7.28 -3.69 2.18
N ARG A 125 6.82 -4.20 1.02
CA ARG A 125 5.42 -4.57 0.77
C ARG A 125 4.93 -5.61 1.77
N VAL A 126 5.65 -6.71 1.96
CA VAL A 126 5.28 -7.74 2.95
C VAL A 126 5.32 -7.18 4.37
N GLN A 127 6.36 -6.44 4.72
CA GLN A 127 6.51 -5.89 6.07
C GLN A 127 5.38 -4.92 6.42
N HIS A 128 5.00 -4.04 5.50
CA HIS A 128 3.88 -3.11 5.67
C HIS A 128 2.52 -3.83 5.71
N SER A 129 2.33 -4.90 4.94
CA SER A 129 1.13 -5.73 5.07
C SER A 129 1.05 -6.41 6.44
N LEU A 130 2.17 -6.92 6.96
CA LEU A 130 2.21 -7.51 8.30
C LEU A 130 1.97 -6.47 9.41
N ASP A 131 2.42 -5.23 9.22
CA ASP A 131 2.08 -4.12 10.13
C ASP A 131 0.57 -3.85 10.16
N LEU A 132 -0.11 -3.88 9.00
CA LEU A 132 -1.57 -3.76 8.92
C LEU A 132 -2.29 -4.91 9.61
N VAL A 133 -1.85 -6.15 9.39
CA VAL A 133 -2.44 -7.34 10.02
C VAL A 133 -2.26 -7.32 11.53
N TRP A 134 -1.06 -6.97 12.01
CA TRP A 134 -0.85 -6.84 13.46
C TRP A 134 -1.66 -5.68 14.05
N HIS A 135 -1.77 -4.56 13.35
CA HIS A 135 -2.63 -3.45 13.78
C HIS A 135 -4.09 -3.88 13.90
N ALA A 136 -4.63 -4.57 12.89
CA ALA A 136 -5.98 -5.11 12.91
C ALA A 136 -6.23 -6.11 14.05
N LEU A 137 -5.18 -6.80 14.52
CA LEU A 137 -5.27 -7.74 15.63
C LEU A 137 -5.22 -7.05 17.01
N ALA A 138 -4.31 -6.09 17.16
CA ALA A 138 -3.85 -5.64 18.47
C ALA A 138 -4.27 -4.21 18.84
N VAL A 139 -4.85 -3.46 17.90
CA VAL A 139 -5.18 -2.04 18.08
C VAL A 139 -6.66 -1.80 17.85
N ASP A 140 -7.24 -0.91 18.64
CA ASP A 140 -8.63 -0.49 18.49
C ASP A 140 -8.89 0.14 17.11
N GLU A 141 -10.06 -0.14 16.55
CA GLU A 141 -10.46 0.37 15.25
C GLU A 141 -10.48 1.90 15.21
N GLY A 142 -9.94 2.49 14.15
CA GLY A 142 -9.85 3.94 13.96
C GLY A 142 -8.57 4.59 14.49
N ALA A 143 -7.71 3.86 15.21
CA ALA A 143 -6.36 4.33 15.53
C ALA A 143 -5.49 4.41 14.25
N PRO A 144 -4.55 5.36 14.15
CA PRO A 144 -3.61 5.41 13.03
C PRO A 144 -2.58 4.27 13.10
N VAL A 145 -2.15 3.77 11.94
CA VAL A 145 -1.17 2.69 11.87
C VAL A 145 0.25 3.22 12.16
N LEU A 146 0.98 2.50 13.02
CA LEU A 146 2.40 2.77 13.24
C LEU A 146 3.25 2.04 12.19
N TRP A 147 3.70 2.81 11.20
CA TRP A 147 4.56 2.35 10.12
C TRP A 147 6.03 2.29 10.52
N CYS A 148 6.79 1.41 9.84
CA CYS A 148 8.24 1.29 9.99
C CYS A 148 8.72 1.10 11.44
N PRO A 149 8.12 0.18 12.23
CA PRO A 149 8.62 -0.09 13.58
C PRO A 149 10.07 -0.59 13.55
N ALA A 150 10.73 -0.53 14.72
CA ALA A 150 12.09 -1.05 14.89
C ALA A 150 12.14 -2.56 14.56
N PRO A 151 13.29 -3.10 14.10
CA PRO A 151 13.38 -4.49 13.64
C PRO A 151 12.98 -5.54 14.68
N ASP A 152 13.35 -5.34 15.94
CA ASP A 152 12.97 -6.19 17.07
C ASP A 152 11.46 -6.17 17.33
N VAL A 153 10.83 -5.00 17.21
CA VAL A 153 9.38 -4.85 17.28
C VAL A 153 8.69 -5.60 16.15
N ARG A 154 9.20 -5.54 14.90
CA ARG A 154 8.65 -6.34 13.78
C ARG A 154 8.69 -7.83 14.07
N MET A 155 9.82 -8.31 14.58
CA MET A 155 9.97 -9.71 14.95
C MET A 155 9.01 -10.11 16.07
N GLY A 156 8.78 -9.21 17.05
CA GLY A 156 7.73 -9.36 18.07
C GLY A 156 6.34 -9.53 17.45
N ARG A 157 5.94 -8.59 16.59
CA ARG A 157 4.64 -8.61 15.89
C ARG A 157 4.42 -9.90 15.10
N VAL A 158 5.43 -10.38 14.37
CA VAL A 158 5.34 -11.64 13.62
C VAL A 158 5.16 -12.84 14.55
N ARG A 159 5.81 -12.85 15.72
CA ARG A 159 5.60 -13.90 16.74
C ARG A 159 4.18 -13.86 17.31
N ASP A 160 3.65 -12.66 17.58
CA ASP A 160 2.27 -12.51 18.05
C ASP A 160 1.28 -13.07 17.03
N LEU A 161 1.43 -12.70 15.75
CA LEU A 161 0.60 -13.20 14.65
C LEU A 161 0.69 -14.72 14.51
N THR A 162 1.91 -15.28 14.62
CA THR A 162 2.12 -16.74 14.55
C THR A 162 1.45 -17.43 15.74
N SER A 163 1.58 -16.87 16.94
CA SER A 163 1.00 -17.44 18.17
C SER A 163 -0.53 -17.38 18.14
N TRP A 164 -1.09 -16.28 17.64
CA TRP A 164 -2.53 -16.11 17.46
C TRP A 164 -3.10 -17.07 16.40
N ASN A 165 -2.38 -17.30 15.30
CA ASN A 165 -2.73 -18.27 14.26
C ASN A 165 -2.71 -19.71 14.82
N ASP A 166 -1.73 -20.02 15.66
CA ASP A 166 -1.47 -21.36 16.16
C ASP A 166 -2.27 -21.71 17.44
N ALA A 167 -3.18 -20.83 17.88
CA ALA A 167 -4.05 -21.11 19.01
C ALA A 167 -4.93 -22.36 18.74
N PRO A 168 -5.10 -23.31 19.68
CA PRO A 168 -5.77 -24.59 19.42
C PRO A 168 -7.22 -24.49 18.90
N ALA A 169 -7.94 -23.42 19.26
CA ALA A 169 -9.31 -23.18 18.82
C ALA A 169 -9.41 -22.31 17.55
N ARG A 170 -8.26 -21.90 16.97
CA ARG A 170 -8.25 -21.04 15.79
C ARG A 170 -8.87 -21.76 14.60
N THR A 171 -9.57 -21.00 13.77
CA THR A 171 -10.15 -21.50 12.52
C THR A 171 -9.66 -20.70 11.32
N SER A 172 -9.72 -21.30 10.13
CA SER A 172 -9.41 -20.61 8.87
C SER A 172 -10.30 -19.39 8.65
N ALA A 173 -11.58 -19.47 9.03
CA ALA A 173 -12.54 -18.38 8.90
C ALA A 173 -12.15 -17.16 9.75
N GLU A 174 -11.66 -17.36 10.97
CA GLU A 174 -11.16 -16.26 11.81
C GLU A 174 -9.89 -15.64 11.22
N VAL A 175 -8.98 -16.45 10.68
CA VAL A 175 -7.76 -15.94 10.02
C VAL A 175 -8.11 -15.13 8.78
N ALA A 176 -9.04 -15.61 7.95
CA ALA A 176 -9.56 -14.87 6.81
C ALA A 176 -10.28 -13.58 7.26
N GLY A 177 -11.04 -13.62 8.35
CA GLY A 177 -11.70 -12.46 8.94
C GLY A 177 -10.73 -11.40 9.47
N LEU A 178 -9.59 -11.81 10.01
CA LEU A 178 -8.51 -10.88 10.40
C LEU A 178 -7.90 -10.20 9.17
N LEU A 179 -7.62 -10.96 8.11
CA LEU A 179 -7.12 -10.38 6.85
C LEU A 179 -8.11 -9.38 6.24
N LEU A 180 -9.40 -9.71 6.24
CA LEU A 180 -10.46 -8.78 5.81
C LEU A 180 -10.52 -7.52 6.68
N THR A 181 -10.26 -7.65 7.99
CA THR A 181 -10.13 -6.48 8.87
C THR A 181 -8.91 -5.63 8.52
N ALA A 182 -7.78 -6.26 8.21
CA ALA A 182 -6.57 -5.56 7.77
C ALA A 182 -6.76 -4.85 6.41
N GLU A 183 -7.53 -5.44 5.47
CA GLU A 183 -7.96 -4.78 4.23
C GLU A 183 -8.71 -3.47 4.56
N ARG A 184 -9.67 -3.50 5.49
CA ARG A 184 -10.39 -2.28 5.93
C ARG A 184 -9.47 -1.24 6.56
N VAL A 185 -8.45 -1.66 7.33
CA VAL A 185 -7.45 -0.72 7.89
C VAL A 185 -6.68 0.00 6.77
N ALA A 186 -6.30 -0.69 5.68
CA ALA A 186 -5.63 -0.06 4.54
C ALA A 186 -6.51 1.01 3.87
N VAL A 187 -7.81 0.73 3.72
CA VAL A 187 -8.80 1.67 3.19
C VAL A 187 -8.97 2.88 4.11
N GLN A 188 -9.07 2.65 5.43
CA GLN A 188 -9.20 3.72 6.43
C GLN A 188 -7.97 4.65 6.42
N GLU A 189 -6.76 4.10 6.31
CA GLU A 189 -5.54 4.90 6.23
C GLU A 189 -5.45 5.70 4.91
N SER A 190 -6.00 5.17 3.82
CA SER A 190 -6.11 5.88 2.54
C SER A 190 -7.06 7.08 2.65
N ALA A 191 -8.24 6.86 3.24
CA ALA A 191 -9.22 7.93 3.51
C ALA A 191 -8.63 9.02 4.43
N ARG A 192 -7.96 8.62 5.52
CA ARG A 192 -7.27 9.55 6.43
C ARG A 192 -6.25 10.41 5.70
N LEU A 193 -5.46 9.82 4.80
CA LEU A 193 -4.47 10.55 4.02
C LEU A 193 -5.12 11.54 3.03
N GLN A 194 -6.22 11.15 2.38
CA GLN A 194 -6.99 12.01 1.49
C GLN A 194 -7.59 13.21 2.25
N ASP A 195 -8.17 12.98 3.42
CA ASP A 195 -8.74 14.04 4.26
C ASP A 195 -7.69 15.08 4.67
N VAL A 196 -6.49 14.63 5.07
CA VAL A 196 -5.36 15.51 5.38
C VAL A 196 -4.93 16.34 4.17
N VAL A 197 -5.01 15.79 2.96
CA VAL A 197 -4.67 16.50 1.72
C VAL A 197 -5.74 17.55 1.40
N VAL A 198 -7.03 17.18 1.47
CA VAL A 198 -8.15 18.07 1.21
C VAL A 198 -8.18 19.22 2.20
N ALA A 199 -8.06 18.95 3.51
CA ALA A 199 -8.03 19.97 4.55
C ALA A 199 -6.92 21.00 4.31
N ARG A 200 -5.75 20.55 3.86
CA ARG A 200 -4.61 21.42 3.54
C ARG A 200 -4.71 22.15 2.20
N SER A 201 -5.55 21.71 1.28
CA SER A 201 -5.82 22.42 0.03
C SER A 201 -6.82 23.57 0.20
N ARG A 202 -7.62 23.54 1.27
CA ARG A 202 -8.63 24.54 1.62
C ARG A 202 -8.12 25.63 2.58
N ALA A 203 -6.98 25.40 3.23
CA ALA A 203 -6.32 26.35 4.14
C ALA A 203 -5.29 27.19 3.40
#